data_AF-A0A933DYD6-F1
#
_entry.id   AF-A0A933DYD6-F1
#
_cell.length_a   1.000
_cell.length_b   1.000
_cell.length_c   1.000
_cell.angle_alpha   90.00
_cell.angle_beta   90.00
_cell.angle_gamma   90.00
#
_symmetry.space_group_name_H-M   'P 1'
#
loop_
_entity.id
_entity.type
_entity.pdbx_description
1 polymer ?
#
loop_
_entity_poly.entity_id
_entity_poly.type
_entity_poly.pdbx_seq_one_letter_code
_entity_poly.pdbx_strand_id
1 'polypeptide(L)'
;MRSLGALEAELDSFDAQPEAAAAAQRLLRIAEEALEQWIVARGEIPTAEEREGFRLLALHRQGARGLPSFNACRESCREIAYHYNMLCMEPGHEEAARRQRMMAMLAKHVVLFVSGKMQVEGLGEFCCASRPLRLEPSQ
;
A
#
# COMPACT_ATOMS: atom_id res chain seq x y z
N MET A 1 1.38 0.63 13.53
CA MET A 1 1.25 1.09 12.12
C MET A 1 1.07 2.59 12.12
N ARG A 2 1.65 3.26 11.12
CA ARG A 2 1.32 4.66 10.80
C ARG A 2 -0.09 4.71 10.19
N SER A 3 -0.78 5.86 10.26
CA SER A 3 -2.07 6.04 9.58
C SER A 3 -1.88 6.06 8.06
N LEU A 4 -2.90 5.68 7.28
CA LEU A 4 -2.85 5.76 5.81
C LEU A 4 -2.47 7.15 5.30
N GLY A 5 -2.97 8.22 5.94
CA GLY A 5 -2.61 9.59 5.57
C GLY A 5 -1.14 9.94 5.86
N ALA A 6 -0.55 9.40 6.93
CA ALA A 6 0.88 9.57 7.19
C ALA A 6 1.75 8.79 6.20
N LEU A 7 1.31 7.59 5.79
CA LEU A 7 1.96 6.81 4.74
C LEU A 7 1.92 7.54 3.39
N GLU A 8 0.78 8.11 3.03
CA GLU A 8 0.62 8.90 1.81
C GLU A 8 1.54 10.13 1.82
N ALA A 9 1.55 10.90 2.91
CA ALA A 9 2.42 12.07 3.05
C ALA A 9 3.92 11.71 2.94
N GLU A 10 4.34 10.58 3.52
CA GLU A 10 5.73 10.10 3.38
C GLU A 10 6.07 9.81 1.91
N LEU A 11 5.17 9.16 1.18
CA LEU A 11 5.35 8.84 -0.23
C LEU A 11 5.31 10.06 -1.15
N ASP A 12 4.49 11.07 -0.82
CA ASP A 12 4.43 12.34 -1.56
C ASP A 12 5.75 13.13 -1.48
N SER A 13 6.43 13.02 -0.35
CA SER A 13 7.73 13.66 -0.12
C SER A 13 8.93 12.80 -0.51
N PHE A 14 8.70 11.59 -1.04
CA PHE A 14 9.78 10.66 -1.32
C PHE A 14 10.64 11.12 -2.50
N ASP A 15 11.96 11.12 -2.29
CA ASP A 15 12.96 11.16 -3.35
C ASP A 15 13.93 9.98 -3.22
N ALA A 16 14.58 9.64 -4.32
CA ALA A 16 15.56 8.57 -4.37
C ALA A 16 16.71 8.81 -3.39
N GLN A 17 17.04 7.78 -2.62
CA GLN A 17 18.08 7.82 -1.59
C GLN A 17 19.36 7.14 -2.10
N PRO A 18 20.54 7.52 -1.59
CA PRO A 18 21.80 6.84 -1.90
C PRO A 18 21.78 5.35 -1.51
N GLU A 19 21.21 5.04 -0.34
CA GLU A 19 21.08 3.67 0.18
C GLU A 19 19.84 2.97 -0.42
N ALA A 20 19.98 2.52 -1.66
CA ALA A 20 18.89 1.96 -2.47
C ALA A 20 18.15 0.77 -1.81
N ALA A 21 18.88 -0.15 -1.17
CA ALA A 21 18.29 -1.29 -0.48
C ALA A 21 17.48 -0.87 0.75
N ALA A 22 17.98 0.11 1.52
CA ALA A 22 17.26 0.64 2.68
C ALA A 22 15.98 1.38 2.25
N ALA A 23 16.04 2.15 1.16
CA ALA A 23 14.87 2.78 0.57
C ALA A 23 13.84 1.75 0.11
N ALA A 24 14.27 0.68 -0.57
CA ALA A 24 13.40 -0.41 -1.00
C ALA A 24 12.69 -1.09 0.18
N GLN A 25 13.41 -1.38 1.26
CA GLN A 25 12.82 -1.97 2.47
C GLN A 25 11.77 -1.05 3.11
N ARG A 26 12.04 0.26 3.18
CA ARG A 26 11.08 1.25 3.67
C ARG A 26 9.81 1.30 2.80
N LEU A 27 9.96 1.34 1.49
CA LEU A 27 8.83 1.39 0.54
C LEU A 27 7.99 0.10 0.57
N LEU A 28 8.64 -1.06 0.64
CA LEU A 28 7.96 -2.35 0.83
C LEU A 28 7.12 -2.32 2.12
N ARG A 29 7.71 -1.85 3.22
CA ARG A 29 7.03 -1.80 4.51
C ARG A 29 5.83 -0.86 4.51
N ILE A 30 5.88 0.26 3.80
CA ILE A 30 4.72 1.16 3.63
C ILE A 30 3.56 0.44 2.95
N ALA A 31 3.81 -0.30 1.88
CA ALA A 31 2.78 -1.05 1.17
C ALA A 31 2.18 -2.18 2.05
N GLU A 32 3.01 -2.85 2.86
CA GLU A 32 2.55 -3.83 3.84
C GLU A 32 1.66 -3.19 4.93
N GLU A 33 2.07 -2.05 5.50
CA GLU A 33 1.29 -1.34 6.53
C GLU A 33 -0.09 -0.91 6.00
N ALA A 34 -0.20 -0.57 4.73
CA ALA A 34 -1.49 -0.28 4.10
C ALA A 34 -2.40 -1.53 4.09
N LEU A 35 -1.88 -2.67 3.63
CA LEU A 35 -2.66 -3.92 3.60
C LEU A 35 -2.98 -4.44 5.02
N GLU A 36 -2.08 -4.27 5.98
CA GLU A 36 -2.34 -4.57 7.38
C GLU A 36 -3.51 -3.75 7.92
N GLN A 37 -3.58 -2.45 7.60
CA GLN A 37 -4.69 -1.58 8.04
C GLN A 37 -6.02 -2.06 7.48
N TRP A 38 -6.06 -2.44 6.21
CA TRP A 38 -7.24 -3.02 5.58
C TRP A 38 -7.72 -4.30 6.30
N ILE A 39 -6.80 -5.20 6.62
CA ILE A 39 -7.11 -6.48 7.28
C ILE A 39 -7.59 -6.25 8.71
N VAL A 40 -6.87 -5.42 9.47
CA VAL A 40 -7.23 -5.08 10.86
C VAL A 40 -8.59 -4.40 10.94
N ALA A 41 -8.89 -3.49 10.01
CA ALA A 41 -10.16 -2.77 10.01
C ALA A 41 -11.37 -3.69 9.77
N ARG A 42 -11.15 -4.85 9.16
CA ARG A 42 -12.15 -5.92 8.99
C ARG A 42 -12.21 -6.90 10.16
N GLY A 43 -11.48 -6.65 11.24
CA GLY A 43 -11.41 -7.52 12.41
C GLY A 43 -10.58 -8.78 12.21
N GLU A 44 -9.76 -8.85 11.16
CA GLU A 44 -8.86 -9.98 10.89
C GLU A 44 -7.44 -9.67 11.41
N ILE A 45 -6.67 -10.71 11.74
CA ILE A 45 -5.26 -10.58 12.12
C ILE A 45 -4.40 -10.63 10.84
N PRO A 46 -3.55 -9.63 10.56
CA PRO A 46 -2.65 -9.68 9.41
C PRO A 46 -1.71 -10.88 9.47
N THR A 47 -1.65 -11.63 8.38
CA THR A 47 -0.78 -12.80 8.29
C THR A 47 0.69 -12.43 8.48
N ALA A 48 1.44 -13.32 9.12
CA ALA A 48 2.90 -13.30 9.20
C ALA A 48 3.56 -14.18 8.11
N GLU A 49 2.74 -14.91 7.33
CA GLU A 49 3.24 -15.75 6.26
C GLU A 49 3.85 -14.94 5.12
N GLU A 50 4.68 -15.61 4.33
CA GLU A 50 5.20 -15.09 3.08
C GLU A 50 4.63 -15.88 1.90
N ARG A 51 4.47 -15.19 0.78
CA ARG A 51 4.17 -15.81 -0.51
C ARG A 51 5.24 -15.36 -1.49
N GLU A 52 5.88 -16.33 -2.15
CA GLU A 52 6.95 -16.04 -3.11
C GLU A 52 8.10 -15.23 -2.48
N GLY A 53 8.33 -15.40 -1.16
CA GLY A 53 9.34 -14.67 -0.37
C GLY A 53 8.92 -13.26 0.10
N PHE A 54 7.65 -12.88 -0.10
CA PHE A 54 7.16 -11.57 0.31
C PHE A 54 5.90 -11.68 1.16
N ARG A 55 5.94 -11.06 2.34
CA ARG A 55 4.77 -10.91 3.20
C ARG A 55 3.72 -9.98 2.56
N LEU A 56 4.13 -8.96 1.83
CA LEU A 56 3.24 -8.13 0.98
C LEU A 56 2.28 -8.96 0.12
N LEU A 57 2.78 -10.02 -0.53
CA LEU A 57 1.97 -10.86 -1.42
C LEU A 57 1.01 -11.77 -0.65
N ALA A 58 1.39 -12.20 0.56
CA ALA A 58 0.52 -12.96 1.45
C ALA A 58 -0.60 -12.07 2.02
N LEU A 59 -0.26 -10.85 2.46
CA LEU A 59 -1.22 -9.84 2.92
C LEU A 59 -2.22 -9.49 1.81
N HIS A 60 -1.76 -9.28 0.57
CA HIS A 60 -2.66 -9.01 -0.56
C HIS A 60 -3.65 -10.16 -0.75
N ARG A 61 -3.16 -11.40 -0.76
CA ARG A 61 -4.01 -12.59 -0.89
C ARG A 61 -5.07 -12.67 0.21
N GLN A 62 -4.69 -12.41 1.46
CA GLN A 62 -5.63 -12.39 2.58
C GLN A 62 -6.68 -11.28 2.39
N GLY A 63 -6.23 -10.05 2.14
CA GLY A 63 -7.10 -8.89 1.98
C GLY A 63 -8.06 -8.98 0.79
N ALA A 64 -7.66 -9.66 -0.28
CA ALA A 64 -8.45 -9.87 -1.50
C ALA A 64 -9.46 -11.01 -1.42
N ARG A 65 -9.45 -11.84 -0.37
CA ARG A 65 -10.32 -13.01 -0.24
C ARG A 65 -11.79 -12.59 -0.29
N GLY A 66 -12.51 -13.08 -1.30
CA GLY A 66 -13.92 -12.77 -1.53
C GLY A 66 -14.21 -11.40 -2.15
N LEU A 67 -13.18 -10.65 -2.59
CA LEU A 67 -13.31 -9.28 -3.07
C LEU A 67 -12.66 -9.10 -4.45
N PRO A 68 -13.40 -9.27 -5.57
CA PRO A 68 -12.85 -9.13 -6.92
C PRO A 68 -12.18 -7.78 -7.20
N SER A 69 -12.66 -6.69 -6.57
CA SER A 69 -12.09 -5.34 -6.71
C SER A 69 -10.63 -5.22 -6.26
N PHE A 70 -10.15 -6.11 -5.38
CA PHE A 70 -8.75 -6.13 -4.93
C PHE A 70 -7.76 -6.63 -5.98
N ASN A 71 -8.23 -7.16 -7.12
CA ASN A 71 -7.34 -7.47 -8.23
C ASN A 71 -6.67 -6.22 -8.81
N ALA A 72 -7.24 -5.03 -8.63
CA ALA A 72 -6.70 -3.77 -9.14
C ALA A 72 -5.31 -3.43 -8.57
N CYS A 73 -4.99 -3.83 -7.34
CA CYS A 73 -3.68 -3.59 -6.74
C CYS A 73 -2.75 -4.82 -6.76
N ARG A 74 -3.20 -5.95 -7.31
CA ARG A 74 -2.42 -7.21 -7.37
C ARG A 74 -1.11 -7.04 -8.14
N GLU A 75 -1.17 -6.35 -9.27
CA GLU A 75 0.01 -6.16 -10.12
C GLU A 75 0.98 -5.19 -9.48
N SER A 76 0.49 -4.10 -8.86
CA SER A 76 1.36 -3.19 -8.11
C SER A 76 2.09 -3.88 -6.97
N CYS A 77 1.45 -4.82 -6.26
CA CYS A 77 2.14 -5.61 -5.22
C CYS A 77 3.27 -6.49 -5.82
N ARG A 78 3.07 -7.06 -7.01
CA ARG A 78 4.11 -7.84 -7.71
C ARG A 78 5.26 -6.95 -8.21
N GLU A 79 4.94 -5.80 -8.77
CA GLU A 79 5.96 -4.86 -9.25
C GLU A 79 6.77 -4.26 -8.10
N ILE A 80 6.18 -4.03 -6.93
CA ILE A 80 6.91 -3.65 -5.71
C ILE A 80 7.93 -4.73 -5.33
N ALA A 81 7.53 -6.01 -5.33
CA ALA A 81 8.43 -7.13 -5.06
C ALA A 81 9.57 -7.22 -6.09
N TYR A 82 9.26 -7.00 -7.38
CA TYR A 82 10.26 -6.93 -8.44
C TYR A 82 11.27 -5.80 -8.21
N HIS A 83 10.81 -4.57 -7.97
CA HIS A 83 11.70 -3.44 -7.72
C HIS A 83 12.52 -3.60 -6.45
N TYR A 84 11.93 -4.17 -5.40
CA TYR A 84 12.65 -4.51 -4.18
C TYR A 84 13.84 -5.41 -4.47
N ASN A 85 13.64 -6.51 -5.21
CA ASN A 85 14.71 -7.42 -5.58
C ASN A 85 15.81 -6.72 -6.37
N MET A 86 15.46 -5.94 -7.39
CA MET A 86 16.43 -5.20 -8.20
C MET A 86 17.26 -4.21 -7.37
N LEU A 87 16.64 -3.53 -6.40
CA LEU A 87 17.29 -2.55 -5.53
C LEU A 87 18.16 -3.20 -4.45
N CYS A 88 17.82 -4.42 -4.02
CA CYS A 88 18.62 -5.16 -3.05
C CYS A 88 19.78 -5.92 -3.68
N MET A 89 19.59 -6.48 -4.89
CA MET A 89 20.60 -7.27 -5.59
C MET A 89 21.62 -6.39 -6.33
N GLU A 90 21.18 -5.26 -6.88
CA GLU A 90 22.01 -4.34 -7.66
C GLU A 90 21.84 -2.88 -7.20
N PRO A 91 22.18 -2.55 -5.94
CA PRO A 91 21.93 -1.23 -5.37
C PRO A 91 22.70 -0.09 -6.06
N GLY A 92 23.85 -0.40 -6.67
CA GLY A 92 24.70 0.56 -7.40
C GLY A 92 24.38 0.70 -8.89
N HIS A 93 23.33 0.06 -9.39
CA HIS A 93 22.95 0.15 -10.80
C HIS A 93 22.53 1.59 -11.16
N GLU A 94 22.86 2.07 -12.37
CA GLU A 94 22.56 3.44 -12.82
C GLU A 94 21.06 3.80 -12.69
N GLU A 95 20.19 2.84 -13.00
CA GLU A 95 18.74 2.94 -12.86
C GLU A 95 18.18 2.88 -11.43
N ALA A 96 19.01 2.73 -10.38
CA ALA A 96 18.54 2.55 -9.00
C ALA A 96 17.61 3.68 -8.55
N ALA A 97 17.97 4.94 -8.85
CA ALA A 97 17.13 6.08 -8.50
C ALA A 97 15.76 6.04 -9.20
N ARG A 98 15.71 5.64 -10.49
CA ARG A 98 14.44 5.49 -11.21
C ARG A 98 13.61 4.34 -10.64
N ARG A 99 14.23 3.21 -10.31
CA ARG A 99 13.58 2.05 -9.69
C ARG A 99 12.97 2.40 -8.32
N GLN A 100 13.68 3.18 -7.50
CA GLN A 100 13.15 3.68 -6.22
C GLN A 100 11.90 4.54 -6.42
N ARG A 101 11.95 5.52 -7.33
CA ARG A 101 10.79 6.37 -7.63
C ARG A 101 9.59 5.58 -8.15
N MET A 102 9.84 4.59 -9.02
CA MET A 102 8.77 3.70 -9.50
C MET A 102 8.14 2.90 -8.35
N MET A 103 8.98 2.30 -7.50
CA MET A 103 8.52 1.56 -6.32
C MET A 103 7.71 2.46 -5.36
N ALA A 104 8.10 3.72 -5.20
CA ALA A 104 7.35 4.70 -4.40
C ALA A 104 5.98 5.02 -5.01
N MET A 105 5.88 5.22 -6.33
CA MET A 105 4.59 5.40 -7.00
C MET A 105 3.67 4.17 -6.86
N LEU A 106 4.23 2.96 -6.94
CA LEU A 106 3.47 1.72 -6.77
C LEU A 106 3.00 1.56 -5.31
N ALA A 107 3.85 1.86 -4.33
CA ALA A 107 3.46 1.88 -2.92
C ALA A 107 2.36 2.92 -2.66
N LYS A 108 2.44 4.10 -3.30
CA LYS A 108 1.39 5.13 -3.24
C LYS A 108 0.08 4.65 -3.82
N HIS A 109 0.12 3.95 -4.96
CA HIS A 109 -1.08 3.33 -5.51
C HIS A 109 -1.72 2.35 -4.52
N VAL A 110 -0.94 1.50 -3.85
CA VAL A 110 -1.47 0.58 -2.82
C VAL A 110 -2.11 1.35 -1.65
N VAL A 111 -1.45 2.39 -1.14
CA VAL A 111 -1.97 3.23 -0.04
C VAL A 111 -3.29 3.90 -0.43
N LEU A 112 -3.34 4.55 -1.59
CA LEU A 112 -4.53 5.23 -2.10
C LEU A 112 -5.67 4.25 -2.37
N PHE A 113 -5.36 3.09 -2.96
CA PHE A 113 -6.34 2.04 -3.20
C PHE A 113 -6.96 1.56 -1.89
N VAL A 114 -6.14 1.24 -0.88
CA VAL A 114 -6.63 0.83 0.44
C VAL A 114 -7.44 1.94 1.11
N SER A 115 -6.97 3.19 1.06
CA SER A 115 -7.69 4.34 1.60
C SER A 115 -9.09 4.47 0.97
N GLY A 116 -9.19 4.38 -0.36
CA GLY A 116 -10.47 4.38 -1.06
C GLY A 116 -11.37 3.20 -0.68
N LYS A 117 -10.80 2.00 -0.51
CA LYS A 117 -11.57 0.82 -0.06
C LYS A 117 -12.09 0.98 1.36
N MET A 118 -11.26 1.48 2.27
CA MET A 118 -11.64 1.78 3.65
C MET A 118 -12.79 2.80 3.69
N GLN A 119 -12.73 3.85 2.86
CA GLN A 119 -13.81 4.85 2.74
C GLN A 119 -15.14 4.24 2.26
N VAL A 120 -15.10 3.43 1.20
CA VAL A 120 -16.29 2.80 0.61
C VAL A 120 -16.99 1.87 1.60
N GLU A 121 -16.22 1.16 2.43
CA GLU A 121 -16.75 0.21 3.42
C GLU A 121 -17.07 0.89 4.77
N GLY A 122 -16.86 2.20 4.91
CA GLY A 122 -17.09 2.93 6.16
C GLY A 122 -16.15 2.50 7.29
N LEU A 123 -14.96 2.00 6.95
CA LEU A 123 -13.98 1.47 7.89
C LEU A 123 -12.93 2.55 8.21
N GLY A 124 -12.91 3.03 9.45
CA GLY A 124 -11.97 4.04 9.95
C GLY A 124 -12.60 5.42 10.22
N GLU A 125 -11.81 6.34 10.77
CA GLU A 125 -12.24 7.71 11.04
C GLU A 125 -11.98 8.60 9.83
N PHE A 126 -13.02 8.86 9.04
CA PHE A 126 -12.96 9.82 7.95
C PHE A 126 -13.46 11.17 8.45
N CYS A 127 -12.62 12.20 8.29
CA CYS A 127 -12.97 13.56 8.63
C CYS A 127 -14.24 13.96 7.85
N CYS A 128 -15.29 14.32 8.58
CA CYS A 128 -16.68 14.44 8.13
C CYS A 128 -16.98 15.60 7.15
N ALA A 129 -16.07 15.92 6.22
CA ALA A 129 -16.34 16.88 5.14
C ALA A 129 -17.09 16.24 3.94
N SER A 130 -17.16 14.90 3.88
CA SER A 130 -17.80 14.13 2.81
C SER A 130 -19.09 13.45 3.27
N ARG A 131 -19.96 14.18 3.99
CA ARG A 131 -21.35 13.75 4.16
C ARG A 131 -22.01 13.74 2.78
N PRO A 132 -22.69 12.65 2.35
CA PRO A 132 -23.33 12.63 1.05
C PRO A 132 -24.40 13.73 0.98
N LEU A 133 -24.31 14.61 -0.02
CA LEU A 133 -25.31 15.64 -0.38
C LEU A 133 -26.68 15.05 -0.80
N ARG A 134 -26.91 13.75 -0.62
CA ARG A 134 -28.14 13.04 -0.99
C ARG A 134 -28.76 12.36 0.23
N LEU A 135 -29.13 13.17 1.21
CA LEU A 135 -30.24 12.85 2.09
C LEU A 135 -31.17 14.05 2.01
N GLU A 136 -32.10 14.01 1.04
CA GLU A 136 -33.26 14.89 1.14
C GLU A 136 -34.08 14.43 2.35
N PRO A 137 -34.50 15.34 3.24
CA PRO A 137 -35.42 14.99 4.31
C PRO A 137 -36.75 14.61 3.67
N SER A 138 -37.18 13.37 3.91
CA SER A 138 -38.56 12.95 3.68
C SER A 138 -39.48 13.86 4.48
N GLN A 139 -40.31 14.64 3.78
CA GLN A 139 -41.51 15.24 4.35
C GLN A 139 -42.59 14.18 4.56
#